data_AF-A0A350PIH9-F1
#
_entry.id   AF-A0A350PIH9-F1
#
_cell.length_a   1.000
_cell.length_b   1.000
_cell.length_c   1.000
_cell.angle_alpha   90.00
_cell.angle_beta   90.00
_cell.angle_gamma   90.00
#
_symmetry.space_group_name_H-M   'P 1'
#
loop_
_entity.id
_entity.type
_entity.pdbx_description
1 polymer ?
#
loop_
_entity_poly.entity_id
_entity_poly.type
_entity_poly.pdbx_seq_one_letter_code
_entity_poly.pdbx_strand_id
1 'polypeptide(L)'
;MGIDLSKMRQKHSALTNKGGGSNDTFWKPEEGTQTIRIVCPKDGDPFRDYLFHYRMGADNNTSMISPRTFGRVDPIAEFGNQLWNEGTEASKQEALNFFPRMRVFAPVVVRGEEEKGVRIWGFSKTTYESLLNIVLDPEYGDITDPHTGTDIRLEYGKKAGQMYPTTELRPMRKASKISKTDKEIDTILETMPVFSEVFPETTTEDAQKLLDQTLEGGSTDVSEGTAKYGGKAETET
;
A
#
# COMPACT_ATOMS: atom_id res chain seq x y z
N MET A 1 -29.84 -35.08 24.62
CA MET A 1 -29.62 -33.64 24.33
C MET A 1 -29.06 -33.54 22.93
N GLY A 2 -29.78 -32.87 22.03
CA GLY A 2 -29.42 -32.75 20.62
C GLY A 2 -28.33 -31.70 20.37
N ILE A 3 -27.81 -31.69 19.16
CA ILE A 3 -26.82 -30.70 18.72
C ILE A 3 -27.41 -29.29 18.81
N ASP A 4 -26.68 -28.36 19.43
CA ASP A 4 -27.07 -26.96 19.52
C ASP A 4 -26.71 -26.26 18.20
N LEU A 5 -27.71 -26.15 17.32
CA LEU A 5 -27.58 -25.55 15.99
C LEU A 5 -27.18 -24.07 16.05
N SER A 6 -27.45 -23.36 17.16
CA SER A 6 -27.04 -21.97 17.33
C SER A 6 -25.54 -21.87 17.56
N LYS A 7 -24.98 -22.72 18.43
CA LYS A 7 -23.53 -22.82 18.64
C LYS A 7 -22.80 -23.34 17.42
N MET A 8 -23.40 -24.24 16.64
CA MET A 8 -22.82 -24.70 15.38
C MET A 8 -22.82 -23.62 14.30
N ARG A 9 -23.87 -22.78 14.21
CA ARG A 9 -23.86 -21.59 13.35
C ARG A 9 -22.84 -20.55 13.80
N GLN A 10 -22.67 -20.36 15.10
CA GLN A 10 -21.67 -19.44 15.65
C GLN A 10 -20.24 -19.94 15.39
N LYS A 11 -20.00 -21.25 15.55
CA LYS A 11 -18.73 -21.90 15.16
C LYS A 11 -18.50 -21.85 13.64
N HIS A 12 -19.54 -22.06 12.83
CA HIS A 12 -19.46 -21.95 11.38
C HIS A 12 -19.15 -20.52 10.93
N SER A 13 -19.81 -19.51 11.52
CA SER A 13 -19.53 -18.08 11.26
C SER A 13 -18.11 -17.69 11.68
N ALA A 14 -17.64 -18.18 12.84
CA ALA A 14 -16.27 -17.97 13.29
C ALA A 14 -15.23 -18.70 12.42
N LEU A 15 -15.60 -19.83 11.79
CA LEU A 15 -14.76 -20.58 10.84
C LEU A 15 -14.73 -19.91 9.47
N THR A 16 -15.85 -19.39 8.96
CA THR A 16 -15.89 -18.62 7.70
C THR A 16 -15.19 -17.27 7.84
N ASN A 17 -15.27 -16.62 9.00
CA ASN A 17 -14.59 -15.34 9.25
C ASN A 17 -13.09 -15.49 9.57
N LYS A 18 -12.58 -16.72 9.76
CA LYS A 18 -11.15 -17.01 9.95
C LYS A 18 -10.38 -17.26 8.65
N GLY A 19 -10.99 -16.96 7.50
CA GLY A 19 -10.39 -17.06 6.17
C GLY A 19 -9.82 -15.76 5.59
N GLY A 20 -9.80 -14.65 6.34
CA GLY A 20 -9.20 -13.38 5.91
C GLY A 20 -7.68 -13.33 6.10
N GLY A 21 -6.95 -14.32 5.60
CA GLY A 21 -5.49 -14.36 5.69
C GLY A 21 -4.85 -13.31 4.78
N SER A 22 -4.40 -12.19 5.35
CA SER A 22 -3.49 -11.17 4.77
C SER A 22 -3.94 -10.38 3.53
N ASN A 23 -4.94 -10.84 2.77
CA ASN A 23 -5.31 -10.25 1.48
C ASN A 23 -6.38 -9.15 1.55
N ASP A 24 -7.06 -8.96 2.68
CA ASP A 24 -8.13 -7.95 2.80
C ASP A 24 -7.65 -6.63 3.43
N THR A 25 -6.46 -6.63 4.06
CA THR A 25 -5.86 -5.40 4.60
C THR A 25 -5.48 -4.42 3.50
N PHE A 26 -5.08 -4.91 2.33
CA PHE A 26 -4.70 -4.07 1.20
C PHE A 26 -5.84 -3.96 0.20
N TRP A 27 -6.12 -2.74 -0.22
CA TRP A 27 -7.04 -2.47 -1.33
C TRP A 27 -6.27 -1.92 -2.53
N LYS A 28 -6.69 -2.37 -3.71
CA LYS A 28 -6.21 -1.88 -5.00
C LYS A 28 -7.41 -1.47 -5.84
N PRO A 29 -7.29 -0.37 -6.60
CA PRO A 29 -8.37 0.03 -7.48
C PRO A 29 -8.54 -1.00 -8.59
N GLU A 30 -9.80 -1.25 -8.94
CA GLU A 30 -10.21 -2.07 -10.08
C GLU A 30 -10.47 -1.18 -11.29
N GLU A 31 -10.46 -1.75 -12.49
CA GLU A 31 -10.76 -0.97 -13.70
C GLU A 31 -12.18 -0.41 -13.64
N GLY A 32 -12.29 0.91 -13.83
CA GLY A 32 -13.54 1.65 -13.77
C GLY A 32 -13.56 2.75 -12.71
N THR A 33 -14.76 3.08 -12.24
CA THR A 33 -14.99 4.13 -11.25
C THR A 33 -15.33 3.53 -9.90
N GLN A 34 -14.57 3.89 -8.88
CA GLN A 34 -14.81 3.54 -7.50
C GLN A 34 -14.92 4.80 -6.65
N THR A 35 -15.64 4.73 -5.54
CA THR A 35 -15.74 5.84 -4.59
C THR A 35 -15.09 5.40 -3.29
N ILE A 36 -14.15 6.20 -2.82
CA ILE A 36 -13.38 5.91 -1.61
C ILE A 36 -13.46 7.08 -0.63
N ARG A 37 -13.24 6.79 0.64
CA ARG A 37 -13.06 7.78 1.69
C ARG A 37 -11.70 7.56 2.34
N ILE A 38 -10.85 8.58 2.34
CA ILE A 38 -9.63 8.57 3.16
C ILE A 38 -10.04 8.80 4.61
N VAL A 39 -9.47 8.05 5.54
CA VAL A 39 -9.68 8.24 6.98
C VAL A 39 -8.37 8.65 7.62
N CYS A 40 -8.44 9.46 8.67
CA CYS A 40 -7.24 9.91 9.38
C CYS A 40 -6.98 9.03 10.62
N PRO A 41 -5.76 8.48 10.79
CA PRO A 41 -5.36 7.85 12.03
C PRO A 41 -5.26 8.87 13.18
N LYS A 42 -5.10 8.36 14.41
CA LYS A 42 -5.02 9.19 15.63
C LYS A 42 -3.82 10.14 15.67
N ASP A 43 -2.79 9.87 14.88
CA ASP A 43 -1.60 10.70 14.75
C ASP A 43 -1.81 11.93 13.87
N GLY A 44 -2.96 12.05 13.20
CA GLY A 44 -3.34 13.21 12.40
C GLY A 44 -2.80 13.20 10.97
N ASP A 45 -2.05 12.18 10.56
CA ASP A 45 -1.48 12.09 9.21
C ASP A 45 -2.01 10.84 8.48
N PRO A 46 -2.92 11.01 7.51
CA PRO A 46 -3.47 9.89 6.75
C PRO A 46 -2.49 9.31 5.72
N PHE A 47 -1.34 9.94 5.49
CA PHE A 47 -0.38 9.52 4.47
C PHE A 47 0.89 8.96 5.09
N ARG A 48 1.34 7.82 4.59
CA ARG A 48 2.58 7.18 5.01
C ARG A 48 3.45 6.88 3.80
N ASP A 49 4.60 7.52 3.71
CA ASP A 49 5.57 7.32 2.65
C ASP A 49 6.61 6.27 3.04
N TYR A 50 6.79 5.29 2.15
CA TYR A 50 7.80 4.26 2.27
C TYR A 50 8.59 4.18 0.97
N LEU A 51 9.87 3.89 1.09
CA LEU A 51 10.79 3.68 0.00
C LEU A 51 10.94 2.17 -0.17
N PHE A 52 10.74 1.65 -1.37
CA PHE A 52 10.83 0.21 -1.64
C PHE A 52 11.92 -0.09 -2.65
N HIS A 53 12.72 -1.10 -2.34
CA HIS A 53 13.49 -1.84 -3.31
C HIS A 53 12.61 -2.93 -3.93
N TYR A 54 12.65 -3.04 -5.25
CA TYR A 54 11.87 -4.00 -6.02
C TYR A 54 12.82 -4.91 -6.80
N ARG A 55 12.38 -6.16 -7.04
CA ARG A 55 13.13 -7.15 -7.83
C ARG A 55 14.54 -7.39 -7.30
N MET A 56 14.63 -7.56 -5.99
CA MET A 56 15.86 -7.93 -5.30
C MET A 56 15.88 -9.43 -5.00
N GLY A 57 17.01 -9.90 -4.49
CA GLY A 57 17.24 -11.28 -4.11
C GLY A 57 17.62 -12.16 -5.31
N ALA A 58 17.96 -13.41 -5.02
CA ALA A 58 18.43 -14.35 -6.05
C ALA A 58 17.37 -14.65 -7.13
N ASP A 59 16.08 -14.46 -6.80
CA ASP A 59 14.95 -14.74 -7.68
C ASP A 59 14.38 -13.50 -8.39
N ASN A 60 14.97 -12.31 -8.17
CA ASN A 60 14.47 -11.02 -8.66
C ASN A 60 12.97 -10.77 -8.37
N ASN A 61 12.43 -11.36 -7.30
CA ASN A 61 11.02 -11.24 -6.94
C ASN A 61 10.83 -10.70 -5.52
N THR A 62 11.92 -10.49 -4.77
CA THR A 62 11.85 -9.95 -3.43
C THR A 62 11.67 -8.42 -3.48
N SER A 63 10.73 -7.93 -2.67
CA SER A 63 10.53 -6.50 -2.43
C SER A 63 10.75 -6.22 -0.96
N MET A 64 11.46 -5.14 -0.66
CA MET A 64 11.85 -4.80 0.70
C MET A 64 11.72 -3.29 0.91
N ILE A 65 11.33 -2.89 2.11
CA ILE A 65 11.37 -1.48 2.50
C ILE A 65 12.83 -1.06 2.66
N SER A 66 13.22 0.05 2.04
CA SER A 66 14.55 0.63 2.22
C SER A 66 14.71 1.13 3.66
N PRO A 67 15.82 0.79 4.34
CA PRO A 67 16.13 1.34 5.66
C PRO A 67 16.14 2.89 5.70
N ARG A 68 16.33 3.56 4.55
CA ARG A 68 16.25 5.03 4.45
C ARG A 68 14.89 5.58 4.85
N THR A 69 13.80 4.81 4.69
CA THR A 69 12.48 5.23 5.18
C THR A 69 12.49 5.51 6.68
N PHE A 70 13.29 4.77 7.44
CA PHE A 70 13.42 4.92 8.88
C PHE A 70 14.65 5.75 9.27
N GLY A 71 15.21 6.52 8.33
CA GLY A 71 16.40 7.35 8.54
C GLY A 71 17.71 6.57 8.74
N ARG A 72 17.76 5.30 8.35
CA ARG A 72 18.94 4.44 8.47
C ARG A 72 19.74 4.36 7.17
N VAL A 73 20.97 3.86 7.29
CA VAL A 73 21.86 3.60 6.15
C VAL A 73 21.31 2.41 5.35
N ASP A 74 21.32 2.54 4.02
CA ASP A 74 20.80 1.56 3.07
C ASP A 74 21.90 1.13 2.09
N PRO A 75 22.50 -0.04 2.32
CA PRO A 75 23.61 -0.55 1.51
C PRO A 75 23.24 -0.80 0.05
N ILE A 76 22.00 -1.20 -0.24
CA ILE A 76 21.52 -1.45 -1.62
C ILE A 76 21.58 -0.15 -2.42
N ALA A 77 21.05 0.94 -1.84
CA ALA A 77 21.06 2.23 -2.50
C ALA A 77 22.47 2.87 -2.56
N GLU A 78 23.36 2.54 -1.62
CA GLU A 78 24.78 2.93 -1.68
C GLU A 78 25.52 2.21 -2.81
N PHE A 79 25.27 0.92 -2.99
CA PHE A 79 25.79 0.16 -4.13
C PHE A 79 25.29 0.72 -5.47
N GLY A 80 23.99 1.05 -5.56
CA GLY A 80 23.45 1.76 -6.72
C GLY A 80 24.16 3.09 -7.02
N ASN A 81 24.51 3.86 -5.98
CA ASN A 81 25.30 5.08 -6.15
C ASN A 81 26.72 4.80 -6.67
N GLN A 82 27.36 3.71 -6.24
CA GLN A 82 28.69 3.32 -6.74
C GLN A 82 28.62 3.02 -8.24
N LEU A 83 27.67 2.17 -8.68
CA LEU A 83 27.44 1.86 -10.09
C LEU A 83 27.12 3.10 -10.94
N TRP A 84 26.31 4.00 -10.39
CA TRP A 84 25.97 5.26 -11.07
C TRP A 84 27.22 6.14 -11.29
N ASN A 85 28.10 6.20 -10.29
CA ASN A 85 29.32 7.01 -10.31
C ASN A 85 30.42 6.44 -11.23
N GLU A 86 30.37 5.16 -11.61
CA GLU A 86 31.24 4.59 -12.65
C GLU A 86 31.03 5.27 -14.01
N GLY A 87 29.86 5.87 -14.23
CA GLY A 87 29.63 6.81 -15.32
C GLY A 87 29.36 6.19 -16.70
N THR A 88 29.52 4.87 -16.85
CA THR A 88 29.19 4.15 -18.09
C THR A 88 27.68 4.06 -18.30
N GLU A 89 27.23 3.95 -19.55
CA GLU A 89 25.79 3.81 -19.81
C GLU A 89 25.23 2.50 -19.23
N ALA A 90 25.98 1.40 -19.34
CA ALA A 90 25.59 0.11 -18.76
C ALA A 90 25.45 0.18 -17.23
N SER A 91 26.45 0.76 -16.54
CA SER A 91 26.42 0.86 -15.07
C SER A 91 25.32 1.79 -14.58
N LYS A 92 24.99 2.86 -15.32
CA LYS A 92 23.85 3.72 -15.00
C LYS A 92 22.51 3.00 -15.16
N GLN A 93 22.33 2.22 -16.21
CA GLN A 93 21.10 1.44 -16.40
C GLN A 93 20.93 0.41 -15.28
N GLU A 94 22.03 -0.23 -14.87
CA GLU A 94 22.01 -1.20 -13.77
C GLU A 94 21.76 -0.54 -12.41
N ALA A 95 22.39 0.60 -12.13
CA ALA A 95 22.19 1.39 -10.92
C ALA A 95 20.71 1.75 -10.67
N LEU A 96 19.93 1.97 -11.73
CA LEU A 96 18.50 2.30 -11.62
C LEU A 96 17.68 1.21 -10.92
N ASN A 97 18.11 -0.06 -11.00
CA ASN A 97 17.47 -1.19 -10.34
C ASN A 97 17.67 -1.16 -8.82
N PHE A 98 18.82 -0.64 -8.36
CA PHE A 98 19.20 -0.56 -6.94
C PHE A 98 18.64 0.67 -6.22
N PHE A 99 18.06 1.64 -6.94
CA PHE A 99 17.47 2.80 -6.30
C PHE A 99 16.06 2.51 -5.79
N PRO A 100 15.76 2.88 -4.53
CA PRO A 100 14.44 2.64 -3.99
C PRO A 100 13.42 3.58 -4.64
N ARG A 101 12.17 3.15 -4.67
CA ARG A 101 11.04 3.88 -5.26
C ARG A 101 10.03 4.22 -4.17
N MET A 102 9.59 5.46 -4.16
CA MET A 102 8.59 5.94 -3.20
C MET A 102 7.20 5.36 -3.48
N ARG A 103 6.54 4.94 -2.42
CA ARG A 103 5.13 4.56 -2.38
C ARG A 103 4.49 5.23 -1.18
N VAL A 104 3.29 5.75 -1.40
CA VAL A 104 2.50 6.37 -0.34
C VAL A 104 1.30 5.49 -0.08
N PHE A 105 0.97 5.32 1.19
CA PHE A 105 -0.16 4.52 1.64
C PHE A 105 -1.09 5.38 2.46
N ALA A 106 -2.39 5.17 2.27
CA ALA A 106 -3.42 5.81 3.07
C ALA A 106 -4.49 4.78 3.49
N PRO A 107 -5.04 4.88 4.70
CA PRO A 107 -6.18 4.07 5.09
C PRO A 107 -7.45 4.64 4.42
N VAL A 108 -8.22 3.74 3.80
CA VAL A 108 -9.41 4.07 3.03
C VAL A 108 -10.58 3.16 3.38
N VAL A 109 -11.78 3.73 3.34
CA VAL A 109 -13.04 3.00 3.30
C VAL A 109 -13.57 3.05 1.87
N VAL A 110 -13.93 1.89 1.32
CA VAL A 110 -14.45 1.80 -0.05
C VAL A 110 -15.97 1.80 0.01
N ARG A 111 -16.61 2.74 -0.68
CA ARG A 111 -18.09 2.86 -0.67
C ARG A 111 -18.72 1.64 -1.33
N GLY A 112 -19.70 1.04 -0.67
CA GLY A 112 -20.30 -0.25 -1.07
C GLY A 112 -19.59 -1.48 -0.50
N GLU A 113 -18.44 -1.31 0.15
CA GLU A 113 -17.69 -2.36 0.86
C GLU A 113 -17.40 -1.93 2.30
N GLU A 114 -18.28 -1.11 2.91
CA GLU A 114 -18.10 -0.62 4.28
C GLU A 114 -18.01 -1.75 5.31
N GLU A 115 -18.61 -2.91 5.02
CA GLU A 115 -18.55 -4.13 5.86
C GLU A 115 -17.15 -4.73 5.98
N LYS A 116 -16.26 -4.45 5.03
CA LYS A 116 -14.85 -4.89 5.07
C LYS A 116 -13.98 -3.97 5.92
N GLY A 117 -14.54 -2.87 6.41
CA GLY A 117 -13.82 -1.92 7.25
C GLY A 117 -12.78 -1.09 6.49
N VAL A 118 -11.78 -0.64 7.23
CA VAL A 118 -10.69 0.21 6.72
C VAL A 118 -9.61 -0.66 6.09
N ARG A 119 -9.23 -0.33 4.85
CA ARG A 119 -8.16 -1.01 4.10
C ARG A 119 -7.06 -0.02 3.73
N ILE A 120 -5.86 -0.52 3.46
CA ILE A 120 -4.71 0.28 3.06
C ILE A 120 -4.66 0.36 1.54
N TRP A 121 -4.67 1.57 1.02
CA TRP A 121 -4.45 1.84 -0.39
C TRP A 121 -3.03 2.37 -0.62
N GLY A 122 -2.25 1.65 -1.43
CA GLY A 122 -0.91 2.10 -1.87
C GLY A 122 -0.94 2.71 -3.27
N PHE A 123 -0.32 3.87 -3.44
CA PHE A 123 -0.31 4.62 -4.70
C PHE A 123 1.03 5.33 -4.97
N SER A 124 1.16 5.87 -6.18
CA SER A 124 2.37 6.54 -6.67
C SER A 124 2.46 8.00 -6.17
N LYS A 125 3.64 8.59 -6.35
CA LYS A 125 3.88 10.01 -6.10
C LYS A 125 2.87 10.93 -6.81
N THR A 126 2.54 10.62 -8.07
CA THR A 126 1.62 11.44 -8.87
C THR A 126 0.20 11.45 -8.29
N THR A 127 -0.27 10.30 -7.81
CA THR A 127 -1.56 10.20 -7.11
C THR A 127 -1.49 10.92 -5.76
N TYR A 128 -0.37 10.84 -5.05
CA TYR A 128 -0.17 11.56 -3.80
C TYR A 128 -0.24 13.08 -3.98
N GLU A 129 0.47 13.64 -4.97
CA GLU A 129 0.41 15.07 -5.31
C GLU A 129 -1.04 15.50 -5.61
N SER A 130 -1.79 14.68 -6.35
CA SER A 130 -3.21 14.95 -6.63
C SER A 130 -4.07 14.96 -5.37
N LEU A 131 -3.83 14.06 -4.42
CA LEU A 131 -4.53 14.01 -3.13
C LEU A 131 -4.19 15.19 -2.24
N LEU A 132 -2.91 15.57 -2.17
CA LEU A 132 -2.48 16.75 -1.41
C LEU A 132 -3.17 18.02 -1.91
N ASN A 133 -3.30 18.19 -3.23
CA ASN A 133 -4.03 19.32 -3.78
C ASN A 133 -5.51 19.35 -3.35
N ILE A 134 -6.14 18.19 -3.14
CA ILE A 134 -7.52 18.12 -2.64
C ILE A 134 -7.59 18.41 -1.14
N VAL A 135 -6.67 17.85 -0.34
CA VAL A 135 -6.63 18.01 1.13
C VAL A 135 -6.27 19.44 1.53
N LEU A 136 -5.37 20.08 0.79
CA LEU A 136 -4.90 21.44 1.07
C LEU A 136 -5.84 22.53 0.55
N ASP A 137 -6.87 22.15 -0.23
CA ASP A 137 -7.86 23.09 -0.72
C ASP A 137 -8.85 23.46 0.41
N PRO A 138 -8.89 24.73 0.85
CA PRO A 138 -9.77 25.16 1.92
C PRO A 138 -11.27 24.98 1.64
N GLU A 139 -11.69 24.87 0.37
CA GLU A 139 -13.10 24.68 0.02
C GLU A 139 -13.65 23.33 0.50
N TYR A 140 -12.80 22.29 0.56
CA TYR A 140 -13.24 20.94 0.93
C TYR A 140 -13.13 20.66 2.43
N GLY A 141 -12.42 21.49 3.19
CA GLY A 141 -12.21 21.31 4.62
C GLY A 141 -11.51 19.98 4.95
N ASP A 142 -11.84 19.39 6.10
CA ASP A 142 -11.32 18.06 6.46
C ASP A 142 -12.07 16.96 5.69
N ILE A 143 -11.48 16.52 4.58
CA ILE A 143 -12.05 15.44 3.76
C ILE A 143 -12.06 14.09 4.48
N THR A 144 -11.26 13.93 5.54
CA THR A 144 -11.09 12.67 6.26
C THR A 144 -12.10 12.47 7.38
N ASP A 145 -12.87 13.50 7.72
CA ASP A 145 -13.84 13.45 8.81
C ASP A 145 -14.91 12.34 8.55
N PRO A 146 -15.15 11.43 9.53
CA PRO A 146 -16.10 10.33 9.37
C PRO A 146 -17.57 10.74 9.22
N HIS A 147 -17.92 11.93 9.69
CA HIS A 147 -19.28 12.47 9.74
C HIS A 147 -19.55 13.49 8.63
N THR A 148 -18.57 14.37 8.36
CA THR A 148 -18.71 15.54 7.49
C THR A 148 -17.61 15.67 6.43
N GLY A 149 -16.74 14.67 6.26
CA GLY A 149 -15.71 14.76 5.22
C GLY A 149 -16.25 14.54 3.80
N THR A 150 -15.35 14.41 2.85
CA THR A 150 -15.67 14.31 1.42
C THR A 150 -15.19 13.00 0.80
N ASP A 151 -16.09 12.29 0.12
CA ASP A 151 -15.70 11.12 -0.66
C ASP A 151 -14.90 11.51 -1.90
N ILE A 152 -13.98 10.65 -2.32
CA ILE A 152 -13.17 10.82 -3.51
C ILE A 152 -13.63 9.81 -4.55
N ARG A 153 -14.03 10.31 -5.72
CA ARG A 153 -14.22 9.49 -6.90
C ARG A 153 -12.85 9.17 -7.48
N LEU A 154 -12.56 7.88 -7.58
CA LEU A 154 -11.37 7.32 -8.18
C LEU A 154 -11.74 6.67 -9.51
N GLU A 155 -11.12 7.13 -10.59
CA GLU A 155 -11.22 6.53 -11.91
C GLU A 155 -9.89 5.87 -12.24
N TYR A 156 -9.90 4.54 -12.34
CA TYR A 156 -8.72 3.74 -12.64
C TYR A 156 -8.90 3.02 -13.97
N GLY A 157 -7.95 3.19 -14.87
CA GLY A 157 -8.01 2.56 -16.17
C GLY A 157 -6.95 3.06 -17.13
N LYS A 158 -6.89 2.40 -18.29
CA LYS A 158 -5.96 2.75 -19.35
C LYS A 158 -6.61 3.75 -20.29
N LYS A 159 -6.08 4.96 -20.35
CA LYS A 159 -6.54 5.96 -21.34
C LYS A 159 -6.02 5.61 -22.73
N ALA A 160 -6.79 5.99 -23.76
CA ALA A 160 -6.40 5.78 -25.15
C ALA A 160 -5.02 6.41 -25.44
N GLY A 161 -4.08 5.60 -25.92
CA GLY A 161 -2.72 6.03 -26.24
C GLY A 161 -1.70 5.95 -25.09
N GLN A 162 -2.10 5.62 -23.86
CA GLN A 162 -1.15 5.39 -22.77
C GLN A 162 -0.76 3.92 -22.68
N MET A 163 0.47 3.63 -22.26
CA MET A 163 0.98 2.26 -22.08
C MET A 163 0.53 1.64 -20.75
N TYR A 164 0.42 2.47 -19.71
CA TYR A 164 0.12 2.06 -18.32
C TYR A 164 -1.23 2.64 -17.84
N PRO A 165 -1.88 2.00 -16.86
CA PRO A 165 -3.09 2.54 -16.26
C PRO A 165 -2.80 3.82 -15.47
N THR A 166 -3.77 4.72 -15.46
CA THR A 166 -3.74 5.97 -14.68
C THR A 166 -4.83 5.98 -13.63
N THR A 167 -4.56 6.67 -12.53
CA THR A 167 -5.53 6.95 -11.48
C THR A 167 -5.88 8.42 -11.54
N GLU A 168 -7.16 8.74 -11.78
CA GLU A 168 -7.68 10.11 -11.67
C GLU A 168 -8.56 10.23 -10.43
N LEU A 169 -8.41 11.35 -9.72
CA LEU A 169 -9.09 11.60 -8.47
C LEU A 169 -9.90 12.88 -8.57
N ARG A 170 -11.15 12.81 -8.13
CA ARG A 170 -12.05 13.97 -8.07
C ARG A 170 -12.83 13.94 -6.75
N PRO A 171 -12.79 15.00 -5.94
CA PRO A 171 -13.62 15.08 -4.75
C PRO A 171 -15.10 15.13 -5.15
N MET A 172 -15.95 14.48 -4.38
CA MET A 172 -17.40 14.56 -4.55
C MET A 172 -17.90 15.93 -4.09
N ARG A 173 -18.93 16.46 -4.78
CA ARG A 173 -19.44 17.82 -4.54
C ARG A 173 -20.03 18.07 -3.15
N LYS A 174 -20.38 17.00 -2.42
CA LYS A 174 -21.06 17.09 -1.13
C LYS A 174 -20.33 16.24 -0.12
N ALA A 175 -20.12 16.82 1.05
CA ALA A 175 -19.75 16.09 2.25
C ALA A 175 -20.77 14.98 2.52
N SER A 176 -20.27 13.85 2.99
CA SER A 176 -21.11 12.69 3.29
C SER A 176 -20.57 11.97 4.52
N LYS A 177 -21.50 11.38 5.27
CA LYS A 177 -21.19 10.50 6.39
C LYS A 177 -20.77 9.12 5.87
N ILE A 178 -19.76 8.50 6.49
CA ILE A 178 -19.23 7.19 6.07
C ILE A 178 -20.31 6.11 6.16
N SER A 179 -20.99 6.00 7.30
CA SER A 179 -22.08 5.05 7.51
C SER A 179 -23.36 5.72 8.02
N LYS A 180 -24.47 4.99 8.00
CA LYS A 180 -25.78 5.49 8.43
C LYS A 180 -25.79 5.82 9.93
N THR A 181 -25.18 4.96 10.76
CA THR A 181 -25.17 5.12 12.21
C THR A 181 -23.78 5.41 12.77
N ASP A 182 -23.71 6.13 13.90
CA ASP A 182 -22.43 6.46 14.54
C ASP A 182 -21.72 5.20 15.08
N LYS A 183 -22.49 4.23 15.58
CA LYS A 183 -21.93 2.96 16.07
C LYS A 183 -21.19 2.16 14.97
N GLU A 184 -21.73 2.19 13.75
CA GLU A 184 -21.07 1.54 12.62
C GLU A 184 -19.79 2.27 12.24
N ILE A 185 -19.77 3.60 12.34
CA ILE A 185 -18.55 4.39 12.11
C ILE A 185 -17.47 3.99 13.11
N ASP A 186 -17.79 3.94 14.40
CA ASP A 186 -16.83 3.53 15.43
C ASP A 186 -16.29 2.13 15.14
N THR A 187 -17.19 1.19 14.79
CA THR A 187 -16.81 -0.18 14.43
C THR A 187 -15.88 -0.21 13.21
N ILE A 188 -16.15 0.58 12.17
CA ILE A 188 -15.30 0.68 10.97
C ILE A 188 -13.94 1.25 11.34
N LEU A 189 -13.90 2.34 12.12
CA LEU A 189 -12.64 2.98 12.51
C LEU A 189 -11.78 2.10 13.43
N GLU A 190 -12.39 1.23 14.24
CA GLU A 190 -11.69 0.23 15.05
C GLU A 190 -10.96 -0.83 14.21
N THR A 191 -11.39 -1.06 12.96
CA THR A 191 -10.70 -2.00 12.04
C THR A 191 -9.44 -1.42 11.40
N MET A 192 -9.09 -0.16 11.71
CA MET A 192 -7.95 0.52 11.10
C MET A 192 -6.64 -0.27 11.33
N PRO A 193 -5.97 -0.70 10.25
CA PRO A 193 -4.73 -1.45 10.38
C PRO A 193 -3.61 -0.56 10.95
N VAL A 194 -2.79 -1.14 11.84
CA VAL A 194 -1.62 -0.45 12.40
C VAL A 194 -0.46 -0.52 11.39
N PHE A 195 -0.05 0.64 10.87
CA PHE A 195 0.97 0.71 9.82
C PHE A 195 2.30 0.04 10.19
N SER A 196 2.74 0.13 11.45
CA SER A 196 3.99 -0.50 11.92
C SER A 196 3.93 -2.03 11.90
N GLU A 197 2.75 -2.63 12.01
CA GLU A 197 2.58 -4.09 11.90
C GLU A 197 2.53 -4.54 10.43
N VAL A 198 1.95 -3.70 9.56
CA VAL A 198 1.83 -3.97 8.12
C VAL A 198 3.16 -3.76 7.39
N PHE A 199 3.91 -2.73 7.80
CA PHE A 199 5.19 -2.34 7.23
C PHE A 199 6.27 -2.42 8.31
N PRO A 200 6.76 -3.64 8.61
CA PRO A 200 7.78 -3.83 9.63
C PRO A 200 9.06 -3.09 9.26
N GLU A 201 9.73 -2.53 10.26
CA GLU A 201 10.99 -1.83 10.05
C GLU A 201 12.06 -2.79 9.53
N THR A 202 12.71 -2.39 8.45
CA THR A 202 13.87 -3.09 7.89
C THR A 202 15.16 -2.55 8.49
N THR A 203 16.08 -3.46 8.78
CA THR A 203 17.41 -3.12 9.31
C THR A 203 18.43 -3.00 8.19
N THR A 204 19.53 -2.29 8.47
CA THR A 204 20.69 -2.20 7.56
C THR A 204 21.29 -3.58 7.29
N GLU A 205 21.27 -4.48 8.28
CA GLU A 205 21.79 -5.85 8.18
C GLU A 205 20.96 -6.70 7.23
N ASP A 206 19.62 -6.59 7.29
CA ASP A 206 18.73 -7.30 6.37
C ASP A 206 18.91 -6.79 4.94
N ALA A 207 19.10 -5.48 4.76
CA ALA A 207 19.36 -4.90 3.46
C ALA A 207 20.72 -5.33 2.88
N GLN A 208 21.76 -5.48 3.71
CA GLN A 208 23.04 -6.03 3.28
C GLN A 208 22.91 -7.48 2.82
N LYS A 209 22.23 -8.33 3.61
CA LYS A 209 22.00 -9.74 3.23
C LYS A 209 21.25 -9.85 1.90
N LEU A 210 20.24 -9.01 1.70
CA LEU A 210 19.48 -9.00 0.46
C LEU A 210 20.34 -8.51 -0.72
N LEU A 211 21.21 -7.52 -0.51
CA LEU A 211 22.17 -7.08 -1.52
C LEU A 211 23.07 -8.25 -1.93
N ASP A 212 23.69 -8.93 -0.97
CA ASP A 212 24.61 -10.04 -1.22
C ASP A 212 23.91 -11.14 -2.04
N GLN A 213 22.68 -11.52 -1.67
CA GLN A 213 21.87 -12.48 -2.42
C GLN A 213 21.54 -12.02 -3.84
N THR A 214 21.31 -10.72 -4.03
CA THR A 214 21.03 -10.14 -5.36
C THR A 214 22.26 -10.23 -6.27
N LEU A 215 23.44 -9.98 -5.71
CA LEU A 215 24.71 -10.05 -6.45
C LEU A 215 25.12 -11.49 -6.77
N GLU A 216 24.82 -12.44 -5.88
CA GLU A 216 25.05 -13.87 -6.10
C GLU A 216 24.11 -14.47 -7.16
N GLY A 217 22.91 -13.90 -7.32
CA GLY A 217 21.82 -14.44 -8.15
C GLY A 217 21.91 -14.22 -9.67
N GLY A 218 22.78 -13.33 -10.16
CA GLY A 218 23.08 -13.18 -11.59
C GLY A 218 21.88 -12.90 -12.53
N SER A 219 21.60 -11.62 -12.78
CA SER A 219 20.88 -11.00 -13.91
C SER A 219 20.22 -11.94 -14.95
N THR A 220 18.89 -12.06 -14.91
CA THR A 220 18.08 -12.56 -16.04
C THR A 220 16.79 -11.76 -16.23
N ASP A 221 16.67 -11.22 -17.43
CA ASP A 221 15.54 -10.64 -18.16
C ASP A 221 14.50 -9.70 -17.50
N VAL A 222 14.40 -8.53 -18.15
CA VAL A 222 13.60 -7.37 -17.79
C VAL A 222 12.19 -7.52 -18.37
N SER A 223 11.18 -7.71 -17.52
CA SER A 223 9.79 -7.37 -17.86
C SER A 223 9.07 -6.67 -16.71
N GLU A 224 8.41 -5.56 -17.01
CA GLU A 224 7.74 -4.72 -16.04
C GLU A 224 6.40 -5.31 -15.58
N GLY A 225 6.45 -6.29 -14.68
CA GLY A 225 5.27 -6.87 -14.01
C GLY A 225 4.99 -6.28 -12.63
N THR A 226 3.72 -6.07 -12.32
CA THR A 226 3.15 -5.53 -11.08
C THR A 226 3.48 -6.42 -9.86
N ALA A 227 4.29 -5.93 -8.93
CA ALA A 227 4.69 -6.68 -7.73
C ALA A 227 3.51 -6.91 -6.75
N LYS A 228 3.43 -8.13 -6.22
CA LYS A 228 2.50 -8.50 -5.14
C LYS A 228 3.11 -8.10 -3.79
N TYR A 229 2.32 -7.44 -2.95
CA TYR A 229 2.67 -7.19 -1.56
C TYR A 229 2.13 -8.37 -0.72
N GLY A 230 2.94 -8.92 0.21
CA GLY A 230 2.46 -9.89 1.20
C GLY A 230 3.11 -11.28 1.22
N GLY A 231 4.19 -11.53 0.48
CA GLY A 231 4.94 -12.78 0.63
C GLY A 231 5.79 -12.75 1.89
N LYS A 232 5.37 -13.43 2.97
CA LYS A 232 6.28 -13.77 4.07
C LYS A 232 7.42 -14.61 3.49
N ALA A 233 8.66 -14.24 3.79
CA ALA A 233 9.81 -15.11 3.59
C ALA A 233 9.62 -16.35 4.46
N GLU A 234 9.34 -17.50 3.84
CA GLU A 234 9.47 -18.79 4.50
C GLU A 234 10.96 -19.08 4.64
N THR A 235 11.51 -18.83 5.83
CA THR A 235 12.79 -19.40 6.24
C THR A 235 12.61 -20.90 6.41
N GLU A 236 13.08 -21.68 5.44
CA GLU A 236 13.29 -23.12 5.60
C GLU A 236 14.49 -23.35 6.55
N THR A 237 14.24 -24.12 7.60
CA THR A 237 15.25 -24.76 8.48
C THR A 237 15.97 -25.91 7.80
#